data_AF-A0A1Q7VF81-F1
#
_entry.id   AF-A0A1Q7VF81-F1
#
_cell.length_a   1.000
_cell.length_b   1.000
_cell.length_c   1.000
_cell.angle_alpha   90.00
_cell.angle_beta   90.00
_cell.angle_gamma   90.00
#
_symmetry.space_group_name_H-M   'P 1'
#
loop_
_entity.id
_entity.type
_entity.pdbx_description
1 polymer ?
#
loop_
_entity_poly.entity_id
_entity_poly.type
_entity_poly.pdbx_seq_one_letter_code
_entity_poly.pdbx_strand_id
1 'polypeptide(L)'
;MGSMAKDVIHVSDKEAASDFASLLARVREGAEVVIEHDARPVAVVRPAEAFRGRLLSESIALAKAHAKELGYEPILDADFAADLEEIINSHRKPLSPPTWD
;
A
#
# COMPACT_ATOMS: atom_id res chain seq x y z
N MET A 1 -5.13 -11.75 -10.96
CA MET A 1 -6.38 -12.18 -10.28
C MET A 1 -7.31 -10.98 -10.25
N GLY A 2 -8.57 -11.20 -10.63
CA GLY A 2 -9.48 -10.19 -11.18
C GLY A 2 -9.70 -8.96 -10.29
N SER A 3 -9.80 -7.81 -10.97
CA SER A 3 -10.49 -6.63 -10.45
C SER A 3 -11.90 -7.05 -10.06
N MET A 4 -12.13 -7.41 -8.79
CA MET A 4 -13.48 -7.39 -8.24
C MET A 4 -13.98 -5.97 -8.45
N ALA A 5 -15.13 -5.79 -9.09
CA ALA A 5 -15.75 -4.47 -9.17
C ALA A 5 -15.85 -3.95 -7.74
N LYS A 6 -15.14 -2.86 -7.43
CA LYS A 6 -15.27 -2.21 -6.13
C LYS A 6 -16.72 -1.74 -6.04
N ASP A 7 -17.45 -2.15 -5.02
CA ASP A 7 -18.78 -1.58 -4.77
C ASP A 7 -18.58 -0.10 -4.44
N VAL A 8 -18.88 0.78 -5.41
CA VAL A 8 -18.77 2.24 -5.26
C VAL A 8 -20.11 2.80 -4.85
N ILE A 9 -20.15 3.45 -3.69
CA ILE A 9 -21.34 4.06 -3.10
C ILE A 9 -21.17 5.57 -3.18
N HIS A 10 -22.13 6.26 -3.78
CA HIS A 10 -22.17 7.73 -3.82
C HIS A 10 -23.14 8.24 -2.76
N VAL A 11 -22.69 9.18 -1.94
CA VAL A 11 -23.49 9.80 -0.89
C VAL A 11 -23.27 11.30 -0.87
N SER A 12 -24.29 12.05 -0.42
CA SER A 12 -24.11 13.49 -0.20
C SER A 12 -23.26 13.76 1.05
N ASP A 13 -22.61 14.93 1.09
CA ASP A 13 -21.93 15.44 2.27
C ASP A 13 -22.83 15.50 3.52
N LYS A 14 -24.11 15.86 3.34
CA LYS A 14 -25.13 15.87 4.40
C LYS A 14 -25.41 14.47 4.93
N GLU A 15 -25.57 13.51 4.04
CA GLU A 15 -25.78 12.10 4.40
C GLU A 15 -24.55 11.54 5.13
N ALA A 16 -23.36 11.85 4.63
CA ALA A 16 -22.11 11.43 5.24
C ALA A 16 -21.89 12.02 6.63
N ALA A 17 -22.29 13.27 6.85
CA ALA A 17 -22.24 13.90 8.16
C ALA A 17 -23.29 13.34 9.13
N SER A 18 -24.46 12.92 8.62
CA SER A 18 -25.56 12.43 9.45
C SER A 18 -25.32 11.04 10.04
N ASP A 19 -24.62 10.16 9.32
CA ASP A 19 -24.30 8.80 9.77
C ASP A 19 -22.97 8.30 9.21
N PHE A 20 -21.88 8.92 9.67
CA PHE A 20 -20.54 8.53 9.28
C PHE A 20 -20.15 7.12 9.78
N ALA A 21 -20.75 6.66 10.88
CA ALA A 21 -20.46 5.35 11.45
C ALA A 21 -20.93 4.22 10.53
N SER A 22 -22.14 4.32 9.97
CA SER A 22 -22.65 3.35 9.00
C SER A 22 -21.87 3.38 7.68
N LEU A 23 -21.39 4.56 7.24
CA LEU A 23 -20.47 4.64 6.09
C LEU A 23 -19.18 3.87 6.35
N LEU A 24 -18.56 4.05 7.52
CA LEU A 24 -17.35 3.34 7.90
C LEU A 24 -17.57 1.81 8.02
N ALA A 25 -18.75 1.36 8.43
CA ALA A 25 -19.08 -0.06 8.45
C ALA A 25 -19.03 -0.66 7.03
N ARG A 26 -19.66 0.00 6.05
CA ARG A 26 -19.62 -0.41 4.63
C ARG A 26 -18.20 -0.36 4.06
N VAL A 27 -17.43 0.65 4.43
CA VAL A 27 -16.00 0.74 4.06
C VAL A 27 -15.19 -0.42 4.63
N ARG A 28 -15.46 -0.85 5.87
CA ARG A 28 -14.78 -2.02 6.46
C ARG A 28 -15.15 -3.33 5.77
N GLU A 29 -16.34 -3.41 5.18
CA GLU A 29 -16.81 -4.55 4.39
C GLU A 29 -16.22 -4.57 2.96
N GLY A 30 -15.53 -3.51 2.54
CA GLY A 30 -14.84 -3.44 1.25
C GLY A 30 -15.37 -2.39 0.28
N ALA A 31 -16.43 -1.65 0.64
CA ALA A 31 -17.01 -0.63 -0.22
C ALA A 31 -16.14 0.63 -0.32
N GLU A 32 -16.13 1.27 -1.49
CA GLU A 32 -15.57 2.59 -1.70
C GLU A 32 -16.69 3.62 -1.66
N VAL A 33 -16.61 4.60 -0.77
CA VAL A 33 -17.61 5.65 -0.60
C VAL A 33 -17.10 6.95 -1.21
N VAL A 34 -17.80 7.47 -2.20
CA VAL A 34 -17.59 8.80 -2.78
C VAL A 34 -18.57 9.76 -2.13
N ILE A 35 -18.04 10.76 -1.43
CA ILE A 35 -18.83 11.82 -0.81
C ILE A 35 -18.90 12.99 -1.79
N GLU A 36 -20.11 13.46 -2.08
CA GLU A 36 -20.39 14.50 -3.05
C GLU A 36 -21.02 15.75 -2.42
N HIS A 37 -20.65 16.92 -2.94
CA HIS A 37 -21.33 18.19 -2.70
C HIS A 37 -21.80 18.73 -4.05
N ASP A 38 -23.10 18.99 -4.20
CA ASP A 38 -23.72 19.45 -5.45
C ASP A 38 -23.32 18.60 -6.69
N ALA A 39 -23.43 17.27 -6.55
CA ALA A 39 -23.06 16.27 -7.57
C ALA A 39 -21.58 16.32 -8.02
N ARG A 40 -20.70 16.86 -7.17
CA ARG A 40 -19.25 16.86 -7.37
C ARG A 40 -18.57 16.08 -6.25
N PRO A 41 -17.73 15.09 -6.57
CA PRO A 41 -16.93 14.39 -5.57
C PRO A 41 -16.04 15.35 -4.78
N VAL A 42 -16.13 15.31 -3.45
CA VAL A 42 -15.30 16.11 -2.52
C VAL A 42 -14.38 15.24 -1.68
N ALA A 43 -14.73 13.99 -1.45
CA ALA A 43 -13.89 13.03 -0.74
C ALA A 43 -14.16 11.60 -1.20
N VAL A 44 -13.15 10.74 -1.06
CA VAL A 44 -13.28 9.29 -1.26
C VAL A 44 -12.78 8.59 -0.01
N VAL A 45 -13.64 7.78 0.58
CA VAL A 45 -13.33 6.92 1.72
C VAL A 45 -13.33 5.49 1.23
N ARG A 46 -12.18 4.84 1.28
CA ARG A 46 -12.01 3.45 0.84
C ARG A 46 -11.49 2.61 1.98
N PRO A 47 -11.64 1.27 1.92
CA PRO A 47 -11.02 0.42 2.90
C PRO A 47 -9.55 0.78 2.91
N ALA A 48 -8.95 0.88 4.09
CA ALA A 48 -7.51 0.86 4.16
C ALA A 48 -7.12 -0.53 3.62
N GLU A 49 -6.79 -0.60 2.32
CA GLU A 49 -6.09 -1.74 1.78
C GLU A 49 -4.95 -1.95 2.76
N ALA A 50 -5.00 -3.05 3.53
CA ALA A 50 -3.84 -3.48 4.25
C ALA A 50 -2.81 -3.57 3.16
N PHE A 51 -1.87 -2.62 3.12
CA PHE A 51 -0.86 -2.57 2.08
C PHE A 51 0.04 -3.77 2.37
N ARG A 52 -0.45 -4.92 1.96
CA ARG A 52 0.29 -6.15 1.86
C ARG A 52 1.04 -5.92 0.57
N GLY A 53 2.13 -5.15 0.68
CA GLY A 53 3.11 -5.08 -0.38
C GLY A 53 3.43 -6.50 -0.85
N ARG A 54 4.02 -6.62 -2.04
CA ARG A 54 4.37 -7.91 -2.61
C ARG A 54 5.03 -8.79 -1.55
N LEU A 55 4.53 -10.02 -1.38
CA LEU A 55 5.11 -10.95 -0.43
C LEU A 55 6.57 -11.20 -0.79
N LEU A 56 7.42 -11.43 0.21
CA LEU A 56 8.81 -11.81 -0.06
C LEU A 56 8.88 -13.05 -0.97
N SER A 57 7.95 -14.00 -0.80
CA SER A 57 7.82 -15.16 -1.67
C SER A 57 7.51 -14.81 -3.14
N GLU A 58 6.63 -13.85 -3.38
CA GLU A 58 6.31 -13.35 -4.73
C GLU A 58 7.50 -12.60 -5.34
N SER A 59 8.21 -11.79 -4.56
CA SER A 59 9.45 -11.11 -4.99
C SER A 59 10.53 -12.12 -5.38
N ILE A 60 10.73 -13.17 -4.57
CA ILE A 60 11.67 -14.26 -4.86
C ILE A 60 11.24 -15.02 -6.12
N ALA A 61 9.93 -15.30 -6.28
CA ALA A 61 9.43 -15.97 -7.47
C ALA A 61 9.69 -15.15 -8.75
N LEU A 62 9.47 -13.83 -8.69
CA LEU A 62 9.78 -12.93 -9.80
C LEU A 62 11.28 -12.94 -10.14
N ALA A 63 12.15 -12.83 -9.13
CA ALA A 63 13.60 -12.86 -9.34
C ALA A 63 14.06 -14.17 -9.99
N LYS A 64 13.52 -15.32 -9.54
CA LYS A 64 13.80 -16.63 -10.14
C LYS A 64 13.30 -16.76 -11.57
N ALA A 65 12.13 -16.20 -11.87
CA ALA A 65 11.60 -16.19 -13.23
C ALA A 65 12.50 -15.36 -14.16
N HIS A 66 12.96 -14.21 -13.68
CA HIS A 66 13.86 -13.33 -14.43
C HIS A 66 15.25 -13.94 -14.65
N ALA A 67 15.82 -14.63 -13.66
CA ALA A 67 17.07 -15.38 -13.82
C ALA A 67 16.97 -16.46 -14.92
N LYS A 68 15.83 -17.17 -14.98
CA LYS A 68 15.57 -18.14 -16.05
C LYS A 68 15.46 -17.49 -17.43
N GLU A 69 14.84 -16.32 -17.53
CA GLU A 69 14.72 -15.55 -18.77
C GLU A 69 16.08 -15.07 -19.28
N LEU A 70 16.92 -14.55 -18.38
CA LEU A 70 18.26 -14.06 -18.71
C LEU A 70 19.29 -15.17 -18.95
N GLY A 71 19.02 -16.38 -18.46
CA GLY A 71 19.89 -17.55 -18.63
C GLY A 71 21.11 -17.57 -17.71
N TYR A 72 21.17 -16.70 -16.70
CA TYR A 72 22.20 -16.70 -15.68
C TYR A 72 21.64 -16.31 -14.31
N GLU A 73 22.26 -16.80 -13.25
CA GLU A 73 21.91 -16.43 -11.87
C GLU A 73 22.48 -15.06 -11.51
N PRO A 74 21.70 -14.17 -10.87
CA PRO A 74 22.23 -12.92 -10.35
C PRO A 74 23.32 -13.19 -9.30
N ILE A 75 24.48 -12.57 -9.49
CA ILE A 75 25.60 -12.65 -8.54
C ILE A 75 25.65 -11.33 -7.78
N LEU A 76 25.79 -11.41 -6.46
CA LEU A 76 26.01 -10.23 -5.62
C LEU A 76 27.36 -9.61 -5.97
N ASP A 77 27.41 -8.28 -6.06
CA ASP A 77 28.67 -7.57 -6.19
C ASP A 77 29.59 -7.91 -4.99
N ALA A 78 30.86 -8.19 -5.28
CA ALA A 78 31.84 -8.62 -4.29
C ALA A 78 32.05 -7.57 -3.20
N ASP A 79 31.93 -6.29 -3.57
CA ASP A 79 32.18 -5.17 -2.66
C ASP A 79 30.89 -4.72 -1.94
N PHE A 80 29.72 -5.21 -2.35
CA PHE A 80 28.41 -4.80 -1.80
C PHE A 80 28.34 -4.85 -0.27
N ALA A 81 28.89 -5.90 0.34
CA ALA A 81 28.86 -6.07 1.79
C ALA A 81 29.71 -5.00 2.50
N ALA A 82 30.89 -4.70 1.96
CA ALA A 82 31.78 -3.68 2.51
C ALA A 82 31.18 -2.29 2.34
N ASP A 83 30.62 -1.99 1.16
CA ASP A 83 29.97 -0.71 0.87
C ASP A 83 28.79 -0.45 1.80
N LEU A 84 27.93 -1.46 2.04
CA LEU A 84 26.82 -1.33 2.99
C LEU A 84 27.30 -1.10 4.43
N GLU A 85 28.35 -1.80 4.85
CA GLU A 85 28.92 -1.62 6.18
C GLU A 85 29.47 -0.19 6.35
N GLU A 86 30.20 0.33 5.36
CA GLU A 86 30.69 1.69 5.37
C GLU A 86 29.54 2.70 5.47
N ILE A 87 28.48 2.54 4.66
CA ILE A 87 27.31 3.43 4.66
C ILE A 87 26.62 3.43 6.02
N ILE A 88 26.39 2.25 6.60
CA ILE A 88 25.74 2.10 7.91
C ILE A 88 26.57 2.80 8.99
N ASN A 89 27.89 2.59 8.99
CA ASN A 89 28.78 3.16 10.00
C ASN A 89 28.91 4.69 9.86
N SER A 90 28.95 5.21 8.63
CA SER A 90 29.12 6.64 8.35
C SER A 90 27.84 7.47 8.47
N HIS A 91 26.65 6.88 8.26
CA HIS A 91 25.39 7.62 8.12
C HIS A 91 24.28 7.20 9.09
N ARG A 92 24.58 6.44 10.16
CA ARG A 92 23.56 6.03 11.13
C ARG A 92 22.89 7.24 11.79
N LYS A 93 21.62 7.47 11.47
CA LYS A 93 20.78 8.47 12.14
C LYS A 93 19.96 7.84 13.26
N PRO A 94 19.71 8.56 14.37
CA PRO A 94 18.75 8.12 15.38
C PRO A 94 17.38 7.92 14.75
N LEU A 95 16.69 6.82 15.11
CA LEU A 95 15.29 6.65 14.74
C LEU A 95 14.45 7.53 15.67
N SER A 96 13.70 8.48 15.09
CA SER A 96 12.66 9.23 15.79
C SER A 96 11.30 8.63 15.41
N PRO A 97 10.83 7.59 16.11
CA PRO A 97 9.54 6.98 15.80
C PRO A 97 8.41 8.00 16.06
N PRO A 98 7.34 7.97 15.25
CA PRO A 98 6.16 8.80 15.52
C PRO A 98 5.56 8.44 16.89
N THR A 99 5.19 9.47 17.66
CA THR A 99 4.31 9.32 18.83
C THR A 99 2.89 9.12 18.31
N TRP A 100 2.48 7.88 18.14
CA TRP A 100 1.05 7.59 17.99
C TRP A 100 0.42 7.72 19.38
N ASP A 101 -0.44 8.73 19.56
CA ASP A 101 -1.43 8.78 20.65
C ASP A 101 -2.60 7.84 20.35
#